data_AF-A0A7V3SU97-F1
#
_entry.id   AF-A0A7V3SU97-F1
#
_cell.length_a   1.000
_cell.length_b   1.000
_cell.length_c   1.000
_cell.angle_alpha   90.00
_cell.angle_beta   90.00
_cell.angle_gamma   90.00
#
_symmetry.space_group_name_H-M   'P 1'
#
loop_
_entity.id
_entity.type
_entity.pdbx_description
1 polymer ?
#
loop_
_entity_poly.entity_id
_entity_poly.type
_entity_poly.pdbx_seq_one_letter_code
_entity_poly.pdbx_strand_id
1 'polypeptide(L)'
;MIEKIRSNNYTALRNVDVPKRHLFDKYEWLPEIEIDGYRITDNSILNDKSIKELQIRKKTGVTIIAVKRGKDVHVNPSPDFVLKKGDFILFTGDRKNMNNALNYFRGETD
;
A
#
# COMPACT_ATOMS: atom_id res chain seq x y z
N MET A 1 -6.80 -6.02 -25.02
CA MET A 1 -5.34 -6.16 -24.84
C MET A 1 -4.75 -4.88 -24.25
N ILE A 2 -5.08 -4.55 -22.99
CA ILE A 2 -4.35 -3.57 -22.17
C ILE A 2 -4.36 -4.14 -20.74
N GLU A 3 -3.46 -5.10 -20.49
CA GLU A 3 -3.34 -5.82 -19.21
C GLU A 3 -1.89 -5.82 -18.69
N LYS A 4 -1.07 -4.84 -19.10
CA LYS A 4 0.38 -4.86 -18.82
C LYS A 4 0.95 -3.64 -18.08
N ILE A 5 0.12 -2.79 -17.46
CA ILE A 5 0.61 -1.54 -16.86
C ILE A 5 0.37 -1.40 -15.34
N ARG A 6 -0.23 -2.40 -14.67
CA ARG A 6 -0.44 -2.34 -13.21
C ARG A 6 0.46 -3.28 -12.40
N SER A 7 1.77 -3.22 -12.66
CA SER A 7 2.77 -3.83 -11.78
C SER A 7 4.05 -3.00 -11.81
N ASN A 8 3.98 -1.77 -11.29
CA ASN A 8 5.15 -0.91 -11.10
C ASN A 8 5.39 -0.70 -9.60
N ASN A 9 5.88 -1.76 -8.96
CA ASN A 9 6.43 -1.77 -7.62
C ASN A 9 7.73 -0.94 -7.60
N TYR A 10 7.74 0.14 -6.80
CA TYR A 10 8.91 0.94 -6.42
C TYR A 10 9.88 1.37 -7.52
N THR A 11 9.68 2.58 -8.03
CA THR A 11 10.70 3.34 -8.77
C THR A 11 11.97 3.63 -7.94
N ALA A 12 12.02 3.31 -6.64
CA ALA A 12 13.16 3.61 -5.76
C ALA A 12 14.21 2.47 -5.60
N LEU A 13 13.97 1.27 -6.12
CA LEU A 13 14.96 0.16 -6.11
C LEU A 13 15.74 0.04 -7.43
N ARG A 14 15.77 1.10 -8.25
CA ARG A 14 16.20 1.01 -9.66
C ARG A 14 17.71 0.77 -9.86
N ASN A 15 18.52 0.68 -8.81
CA ASN A 15 19.96 0.41 -8.92
C ASN A 15 20.44 -0.77 -8.05
N VAL A 16 19.56 -1.69 -7.67
CA VAL A 16 20.01 -3.00 -7.19
C VAL A 16 19.33 -4.05 -8.06
N ASP A 17 20.11 -4.70 -8.91
CA ASP A 17 19.74 -5.97 -9.53
C ASP A 17 19.56 -7.01 -8.42
N VAL A 18 18.45 -6.95 -7.71
CA VAL A 18 18.00 -8.07 -6.88
C VAL A 18 17.19 -8.96 -7.82
N PRO A 19 17.73 -10.12 -8.25
CA PRO A 19 16.97 -11.06 -9.05
C PRO A 19 15.74 -11.51 -8.25
N LYS A 20 14.57 -10.98 -8.62
CA LYS A 20 13.28 -11.15 -7.92
C LYS A 20 12.86 -12.60 -7.67
N ARG A 21 13.46 -13.57 -8.38
CA ARG A 21 13.14 -15.00 -8.22
C ARG A 21 13.88 -15.65 -7.05
N HIS A 22 15.12 -15.25 -6.75
CA HIS A 22 15.97 -16.02 -5.83
C HIS A 22 15.76 -15.77 -4.33
N LEU A 23 15.00 -14.73 -3.93
CA LEU A 23 14.69 -14.51 -2.50
C LEU A 23 13.63 -15.49 -1.98
N PHE A 24 12.63 -15.79 -2.82
CA PHE A 24 11.55 -16.71 -2.46
C PHE A 24 11.92 -18.17 -2.74
N ASP A 25 12.73 -18.45 -3.78
CA ASP A 25 13.23 -19.80 -4.08
C ASP A 25 14.13 -20.37 -2.96
N LYS A 26 14.85 -19.50 -2.24
CA LYS A 26 15.79 -19.91 -1.18
C LYS A 26 15.11 -20.13 0.18
N TYR A 27 13.92 -19.59 0.36
CA TYR A 27 13.19 -19.60 1.61
C TYR A 27 11.71 -19.86 1.32
N GLU A 28 11.38 -21.13 1.08
CA GLU A 28 10.01 -21.62 0.80
C GLU A 28 8.97 -21.20 1.87
N TRP A 29 9.43 -20.80 3.06
CA TRP A 29 8.60 -20.34 4.16
C TRP A 29 8.22 -18.85 4.09
N LEU A 30 8.81 -18.07 3.17
CA LEU A 30 8.48 -16.66 3.02
C LEU A 30 7.16 -16.49 2.26
N PRO A 31 6.16 -15.82 2.84
CA PRO A 31 4.95 -15.49 2.11
C PRO A 31 5.27 -14.54 0.96
N GLU A 32 4.54 -14.66 -0.15
CA GLU A 32 4.59 -13.71 -1.25
C GLU A 32 4.03 -12.37 -0.77
N ILE A 33 4.93 -11.47 -0.36
CA ILE A 33 4.58 -10.13 0.12
C ILE A 33 4.71 -9.15 -1.04
N GLU A 34 3.65 -8.39 -1.24
CA GLU A 34 3.57 -7.32 -2.23
C GLU A 34 3.56 -5.96 -1.55
N ILE A 35 3.84 -4.93 -2.34
CA ILE A 35 3.75 -3.55 -1.90
C ILE A 35 3.19 -2.72 -3.04
N ASP A 36 2.19 -1.90 -2.73
CA ASP A 36 1.53 -1.01 -3.68
C ASP A 36 1.26 0.36 -3.05
N GLY A 37 0.83 1.30 -3.89
CA GLY A 37 0.52 2.66 -3.49
C GLY A 37 -0.86 3.12 -3.92
N TYR A 38 -1.50 3.95 -3.09
CA TYR A 38 -2.82 4.50 -3.35
C TYR A 38 -2.84 6.01 -3.11
N ARG A 39 -3.35 6.78 -4.08
CA ARG A 39 -3.58 8.22 -3.93
C ARG A 39 -4.97 8.47 -3.40
N ILE A 40 -5.06 9.18 -2.27
CA ILE A 40 -6.34 9.59 -1.68
C ILE A 40 -6.97 10.67 -2.55
N THR A 41 -8.15 10.39 -3.07
CA THR A 41 -8.97 11.34 -3.85
C THR A 41 -9.92 12.13 -2.94
N ASP A 42 -10.49 13.22 -3.46
CA ASP A 42 -11.36 14.12 -2.70
C ASP A 42 -12.58 13.41 -2.08
N ASN A 43 -13.11 12.38 -2.75
CA ASN A 43 -14.28 11.60 -2.31
C ASN A 43 -13.89 10.28 -1.62
N SER A 44 -12.62 10.09 -1.27
CA SER A 44 -12.17 8.85 -0.64
C SER A 44 -12.69 8.73 0.79
N ILE A 45 -13.13 7.53 1.17
CA ILE A 45 -13.55 7.20 2.54
C ILE A 45 -12.44 7.36 3.58
N LEU A 46 -11.19 7.49 3.13
CA LEU A 46 -9.98 7.64 3.93
C LEU A 46 -9.70 9.10 4.31
N ASN A 47 -10.31 10.06 3.61
CA ASN A 47 -10.02 11.46 3.82
C ASN A 47 -10.46 11.93 5.21
N ASP A 48 -9.62 12.78 5.82
CA ASP A 48 -9.83 13.38 7.14
C ASP A 48 -9.98 12.39 8.31
N LYS A 49 -9.49 11.16 8.14
CA LYS A 49 -9.48 10.12 9.20
C LYS A 49 -8.06 9.71 9.55
N SER A 50 -7.83 9.41 10.82
CA SER A 50 -6.60 8.81 11.30
C SER A 50 -6.48 7.34 10.90
N ILE A 51 -5.24 6.85 10.81
CA ILE A 51 -4.96 5.43 10.56
C ILE A 51 -5.66 4.54 11.63
N LYS A 52 -5.69 5.02 12.88
CA LYS A 52 -6.38 4.39 13.99
C LYS A 52 -7.89 4.32 13.78
N GLU A 53 -8.55 5.38 13.35
CA GLU A 53 -10.00 5.34 13.09
C GLU A 53 -10.35 4.40 11.93
N LEU A 54 -9.51 4.39 10.90
CA LEU A 54 -9.73 3.57 9.72
C LEU A 54 -9.58 2.07 9.99
N GLN A 55 -8.73 1.70 10.95
CA GLN A 55 -8.44 0.31 11.31
C GLN A 55 -7.99 -0.51 10.08
N ILE A 56 -7.20 0.10 9.18
CA ILE A 56 -6.85 -0.47 7.86
C ILE A 56 -6.32 -1.90 7.99
N ARG A 57 -5.31 -2.12 8.83
CA ARG A 57 -4.71 -3.45 9.05
C ARG A 57 -5.72 -4.47 9.53
N LYS A 58 -6.62 -4.09 10.44
CA LYS A 58 -7.66 -4.99 10.96
C LYS A 58 -8.70 -5.35 9.90
N LYS A 59 -9.07 -4.40 9.03
CA LYS A 59 -10.09 -4.59 7.99
C LYS A 59 -9.58 -5.32 6.75
N THR A 60 -8.32 -5.08 6.39
CA THR A 60 -7.79 -5.45 5.07
C THR A 60 -6.57 -6.36 5.14
N GLY A 61 -5.88 -6.42 6.28
CA GLY A 61 -4.63 -7.18 6.46
C GLY A 61 -3.36 -6.43 6.05
N VAL A 62 -3.45 -5.32 5.31
CA VAL A 62 -2.26 -4.57 4.88
C VAL A 62 -1.70 -3.65 5.97
N THR A 63 -0.41 -3.40 5.91
CA THR A 63 0.30 -2.45 6.79
C THR A 63 0.71 -1.22 5.99
N ILE A 64 0.39 -0.02 6.50
CA ILE A 64 0.87 1.24 5.93
C ILE A 64 2.35 1.41 6.29
N ILE A 65 3.21 1.53 5.29
CA ILE A 65 4.66 1.71 5.45
C ILE A 65 5.03 3.19 5.45
N ALA A 66 4.42 3.97 4.58
CA ALA A 66 4.70 5.39 4.46
C ALA A 66 3.50 6.17 3.90
N VAL A 67 3.48 7.47 4.20
CA VAL A 67 2.57 8.44 3.56
C VAL A 67 3.40 9.56 2.99
N LYS A 68 3.25 9.83 1.69
CA LYS A 68 3.83 11.00 1.04
C LYS A 68 2.78 12.11 0.97
N ARG A 69 3.10 13.28 1.50
CA ARG A 69 2.28 14.50 1.44
C ARG A 69 3.09 15.63 0.79
N GLY A 70 2.71 15.99 -0.43
CA GLY A 70 3.49 16.97 -1.21
C GLY A 70 4.93 16.49 -1.42
N LYS A 71 5.90 17.17 -0.81
CA LYS A 71 7.33 16.84 -0.87
C LYS A 71 7.80 15.96 0.31
N ASP A 72 7.02 15.89 1.38
CA ASP A 72 7.38 15.20 2.61
C ASP A 72 7.00 13.72 2.54
N VAL A 73 7.84 12.88 3.15
CA VAL A 73 7.59 11.43 3.30
C VAL A 73 7.58 11.09 4.78
N HIS A 74 6.43 10.66 5.28
CA HIS A 74 6.24 10.18 6.64
C HIS A 74 6.37 8.65 6.66
N VAL A 75 7.55 8.16 7.02
CA VAL A 75 7.82 6.72 7.19
C VAL A 75 7.26 6.26 8.53
N ASN A 76 6.67 5.05 8.56
CA ASN A 76 6.04 4.46 9.74
C ASN A 76 5.09 5.45 10.45
N PRO A 77 4.05 5.95 9.74
CA PRO A 77 3.16 6.95 10.30
C PRO A 77 2.50 6.43 11.60
N SER A 78 2.39 7.31 12.60
CA SER A 78 1.69 7.02 13.86
C SER A 78 0.23 6.61 13.58
N PRO A 79 -0.39 5.76 14.42
CA PRO A 79 -1.82 5.50 14.35
C PRO A 79 -2.67 6.77 14.35
N ASP A 80 -2.23 7.84 15.01
CA ASP A 80 -2.94 9.12 15.07
C ASP A 80 -2.70 10.01 13.84
N PHE A 81 -1.90 9.56 12.86
CA PHE A 81 -1.67 10.28 11.62
C PHE A 81 -2.97 10.40 10.83
N VAL A 82 -3.44 11.64 10.64
CA VAL A 82 -4.65 11.94 9.86
C VAL A 82 -4.32 12.00 8.38
N LEU A 83 -4.91 11.08 7.63
CA LEU A 83 -4.84 11.03 6.17
C LEU A 83 -5.65 12.17 5.57
N LYS A 84 -5.11 12.77 4.50
CA LYS A 84 -5.72 13.90 3.79
C LYS A 84 -5.76 13.65 2.29
N LYS A 85 -6.68 14.32 1.60
CA LYS A 85 -6.72 14.35 0.14
C LYS A 85 -5.35 14.67 -0.45
N GLY A 86 -4.99 13.97 -1.53
CA GLY A 86 -3.71 14.14 -2.20
C GLY A 86 -2.54 13.41 -1.54
N ASP A 87 -2.70 12.84 -0.35
CA ASP A 87 -1.73 11.90 0.22
C ASP A 87 -1.56 10.69 -0.70
N PHE A 88 -0.33 10.20 -0.78
CA PHE A 88 -0.02 8.92 -1.41
C PHE A 88 0.42 7.94 -0.34
N ILE A 89 -0.42 6.93 -0.11
CA ILE A 89 -0.21 5.90 0.91
C ILE A 89 0.55 4.74 0.27
N LEU A 90 1.59 4.25 0.93
CA LEU A 90 2.35 3.07 0.54
C LEU A 90 2.08 1.96 1.55
N PHE A 91 1.71 0.77 1.08
CA PHE A 91 1.25 -0.32 1.96
C PHE A 91 1.63 -1.70 1.45
N THR A 92 1.75 -2.66 2.37
CA THR A 92 2.23 -4.02 2.09
C THR A 92 1.35 -5.09 2.69
N GLY A 93 1.29 -6.24 2.03
CA GLY A 93 0.60 -7.45 2.46
C GLY A 93 0.72 -8.56 1.43
N ASP A 94 0.15 -9.72 1.72
CA ASP A 94 -0.05 -10.75 0.71
C ASP A 94 -1.09 -10.29 -0.34
N ARG A 95 -1.11 -10.99 -1.47
CA ARG A 95 -2.00 -10.68 -2.60
C ARG A 95 -3.48 -10.56 -2.23
N LYS A 96 -3.97 -11.39 -1.30
CA LYS A 96 -5.37 -11.33 -0.84
C LYS A 96 -5.63 -10.03 -0.08
N ASN A 97 -4.73 -9.65 0.82
CA ASN A 97 -4.82 -8.42 1.60
C ASN A 97 -4.70 -7.18 0.71
N MET A 98 -3.83 -7.22 -0.31
CA MET A 98 -3.72 -6.14 -1.30
C MET A 98 -5.04 -5.86 -2.01
N ASN A 99 -5.73 -6.92 -2.47
CA ASN A 99 -7.05 -6.78 -3.11
C ASN A 99 -8.09 -6.21 -2.14
N ASN A 100 -8.16 -6.72 -0.91
CA ASN A 100 -9.06 -6.20 0.12
C ASN A 100 -8.82 -4.71 0.41
N ALA A 101 -7.55 -4.30 0.47
CA ALA A 101 -7.16 -2.91 0.70
C ALA A 101 -7.61 -2.01 -0.45
N LEU A 102 -7.36 -2.41 -1.70
CA LEU A 102 -7.76 -1.61 -2.86
C LEU A 102 -9.29 -1.44 -2.95
N ASN A 103 -10.06 -2.49 -2.72
CA ASN A 103 -11.52 -2.42 -2.69
C ASN A 103 -12.01 -1.48 -1.58
N TYR A 104 -11.46 -1.64 -0.36
CA TYR A 104 -11.75 -0.76 0.76
C TYR A 104 -11.41 0.71 0.44
N PHE A 105 -10.24 0.99 -0.13
CA PHE A 105 -9.81 2.36 -0.44
C PHE A 105 -10.65 3.05 -1.52
N ARG A 106 -11.22 2.27 -2.45
CA ARG A 106 -12.15 2.73 -3.48
C ARG A 106 -13.58 2.93 -2.96
N GLY A 107 -13.89 2.41 -1.77
CA GLY A 107 -15.26 2.39 -1.24
C GLY A 107 -16.14 1.33 -1.93
N GLU A 108 -15.51 0.35 -2.59
CA GLU A 108 -16.17 -0.81 -3.19
C GLU A 108 -16.26 -1.88 -2.09
N THR A 109 -17.30 -1.84 -1.28
CA THR A 109 -17.65 -2.95 -0.38
C THR A 109 -19.05 -3.42 -0.75
N ASP A 110 -19.18 -4.74 -0.93
CA ASP A 110 -20.45 -5.45 -1.16
C ASP A 110 -21.51 -5.11 -0.10
#